data_AF-A0A967GDB8-F1
#
_entry.id   AF-A0A967GDB8-F1
#
_cell.length_a   1.000
_cell.length_b   1.000
_cell.length_c   1.000
_cell.angle_alpha   90.00
_cell.angle_beta   90.00
_cell.angle_gamma   90.00
#
_symmetry.space_group_name_H-M   'P 1'
#
loop_
_entity.id
_entity.type
_entity.pdbx_description
1 polymer ?
#
loop_
_entity_poly.entity_id
_entity_poly.type
_entity_poly.pdbx_seq_one_letter_code
_entity_poly.pdbx_strand_id
1 'polypeptide(L)'
;FFPMTCMHCADPPCHDACPTTATKVRDDGIVWIDDDICIGCGSCVVACPYRARHLVPTERYYFGEATAPEQATYDLERVGICTKCHFCFHKFDDAPAGVVPGEHPEYTPSCASSCIADVIRFGDLDDPTSTVARMVAGNPDATRMLEHLDTDPSVYHLNARPIDDRPPERQHTWHGLAVANFFCGPTGAGLYALATVLGWGEGTPAPLLSLADPLAILDGFSLGAFHPRQLAGLLGPLLVAIGLLSVG
;
A
#
# COMPACT_ATOMS: atom_id res chain seq x y z
N PHE A 1 3.75 4.06 -0.62
CA PHE A 1 2.29 4.03 -0.32
C PHE A 1 2.09 4.63 1.05
N PHE A 2 1.09 5.49 1.23
CA PHE A 2 0.81 6.14 2.51
C PHE A 2 -0.68 5.94 2.82
N PRO A 3 -1.03 5.08 3.79
CA PRO A 3 -2.44 4.83 4.11
C PRO A 3 -3.04 6.09 4.72
N MET A 4 -4.04 6.66 4.06
CA MET A 4 -4.79 7.81 4.57
C MET A 4 -6.08 7.32 5.21
N THR A 5 -6.22 7.54 6.51
CA THR A 5 -7.44 7.30 7.28
C THR A 5 -7.89 8.58 7.97
N CYS A 6 -8.98 8.52 8.74
CA CYS A 6 -9.29 9.59 9.69
C CYS A 6 -8.16 9.71 10.70
N MET A 7 -7.73 10.94 10.97
CA MET A 7 -6.60 11.22 11.87
C MET A 7 -7.01 11.45 13.33
N HIS A 8 -8.33 11.51 13.61
CA HIS A 8 -8.88 11.71 14.95
C HIS A 8 -8.27 12.90 15.70
N CYS A 9 -8.26 14.06 15.02
CA CYS A 9 -7.81 15.36 15.51
C CYS A 9 -8.38 15.72 16.89
N ALA A 10 -7.52 16.21 17.79
CA ALA A 10 -7.96 16.80 19.07
C ALA A 10 -8.66 18.15 18.87
N ASP A 11 -8.28 18.91 17.84
CA ASP A 11 -9.03 20.07 17.33
C ASP A 11 -9.62 19.79 15.93
N PRO A 12 -10.75 19.06 15.84
CA PRO A 12 -11.30 18.60 14.58
C PRO A 12 -12.13 19.68 13.88
N PRO A 13 -11.71 20.26 12.73
CA PRO A 13 -12.51 21.26 12.00
C PRO A 13 -13.85 20.69 11.51
N CYS A 14 -13.90 19.37 11.32
CA CYS A 14 -15.10 18.65 10.94
C CYS A 14 -16.17 18.52 12.04
N HIS A 15 -15.80 18.71 13.32
CA HIS A 15 -16.73 18.83 14.44
C HIS A 15 -17.47 20.16 14.36
N ASP A 16 -16.72 21.26 14.25
CA ASP A 16 -17.28 22.61 14.23
C ASP A 16 -18.09 22.91 12.97
N ALA A 17 -17.73 22.27 11.84
CA ALA A 17 -18.48 22.38 10.59
C ALA A 17 -19.84 21.67 10.61
N CYS A 18 -20.17 20.88 11.65
CA CYS A 18 -21.38 20.07 11.68
C CYS A 18 -22.59 20.86 12.20
N PRO A 19 -23.59 21.20 11.36
CA PRO A 19 -24.72 22.04 11.78
C PRO A 19 -25.67 21.36 12.77
N THR A 20 -25.72 20.02 12.77
CA THR A 20 -26.56 19.24 13.67
C THR A 20 -25.83 18.71 14.90
N THR A 21 -24.53 19.01 15.03
CA THR A 21 -23.66 18.44 16.08
C THR A 21 -23.56 16.91 16.05
N ALA A 22 -23.78 16.29 14.87
CA ALA A 22 -23.63 14.85 14.65
C ALA A 22 -22.18 14.38 14.80
N THR A 23 -21.19 15.22 14.47
CA THR A 23 -19.82 14.88 14.80
C THR A 23 -19.56 15.15 16.28
N LYS A 24 -19.04 14.15 16.98
CA LYS A 24 -18.73 14.18 18.42
C LYS A 24 -17.26 13.87 18.65
N VAL A 25 -16.71 14.33 19.76
CA VAL A 25 -15.39 13.95 20.28
C VAL A 25 -15.61 13.27 21.62
N ARG A 26 -15.08 12.05 21.79
CA ARG A 26 -15.12 11.30 23.05
C ARG A 26 -13.95 11.73 23.96
N ASP A 27 -14.05 11.39 25.23
CA ASP A 27 -13.01 11.69 26.23
C ASP A 27 -11.67 10.97 25.93
N ASP A 28 -11.72 9.86 25.20
CA ASP A 28 -10.56 9.10 24.70
C ASP A 28 -9.97 9.64 23.39
N GLY A 29 -10.42 10.82 22.94
CA GLY A 29 -9.95 11.47 21.70
C GLY A 29 -10.58 10.92 20.42
N ILE A 30 -11.50 9.95 20.50
CA ILE A 30 -12.15 9.43 19.30
C ILE A 30 -13.19 10.43 18.79
N VAL A 31 -12.86 11.08 17.68
CA VAL A 31 -13.86 11.75 16.85
C VAL A 31 -14.77 10.70 16.24
N TRP A 32 -16.10 10.83 16.32
CA TRP A 32 -17.09 9.92 15.69
C TRP A 32 -18.28 10.69 15.12
N ILE A 33 -19.16 9.99 14.38
CA ILE A 33 -20.38 10.55 13.81
C ILE A 33 -21.54 9.77 14.42
N ASP A 34 -22.45 10.50 15.04
CA ASP A 34 -23.74 9.99 15.50
C ASP A 34 -24.67 9.87 14.29
N ASP A 35 -24.98 8.62 13.95
CA ASP A 35 -25.70 8.26 12.74
C ASP A 35 -27.18 8.71 12.82
N ASP A 36 -27.77 8.74 14.03
CA ASP A 36 -29.19 9.07 14.25
C ASP A 36 -29.52 10.55 13.99
N ILE A 37 -28.54 11.44 14.18
CA ILE A 37 -28.71 12.89 14.03
C ILE A 37 -27.99 13.47 12.80
N CYS A 38 -27.30 12.62 12.04
CA CYS A 38 -26.61 13.04 10.84
C CYS A 38 -27.61 13.25 9.69
N ILE A 39 -27.65 14.47 9.14
CA ILE A 39 -28.55 14.83 8.03
C ILE A 39 -27.89 14.72 6.65
N GLY A 40 -26.68 14.17 6.56
CA GLY A 40 -26.01 13.95 5.27
C GLY A 40 -25.56 15.22 4.51
N CYS A 41 -25.51 16.38 5.17
CA CYS A 41 -25.24 17.65 4.47
C CYS A 41 -23.84 17.78 3.82
N GLY A 42 -22.88 16.93 4.21
CA GLY A 42 -21.54 16.91 3.63
C GLY A 42 -20.59 18.03 4.07
N SER A 43 -21.01 18.97 4.92
CA SER A 43 -20.15 20.06 5.41
C SER A 43 -18.86 19.55 6.05
N CYS A 44 -18.95 18.47 6.84
CA CYS A 44 -17.79 17.84 7.47
C CYS A 44 -16.84 17.16 6.47
N VAL A 45 -17.33 16.74 5.30
CA VAL A 45 -16.52 16.17 4.22
C VAL A 45 -15.61 17.24 3.61
N VAL A 46 -16.16 18.43 3.38
CA VAL A 46 -15.41 19.58 2.84
C VAL A 46 -14.44 20.14 3.88
N ALA A 47 -14.85 20.20 5.14
CA ALA A 47 -14.03 20.74 6.24
C ALA A 47 -12.82 19.87 6.59
N CYS A 48 -12.85 18.56 6.29
CA CYS A 48 -11.76 17.66 6.66
C CYS A 48 -10.53 17.88 5.76
N PRO A 49 -9.37 18.33 6.31
CA PRO A 49 -8.19 18.58 5.49
C PRO A 49 -7.58 17.29 4.92
N TYR A 50 -7.88 16.15 5.54
CA TYR A 50 -7.42 14.82 5.13
C TYR A 50 -8.36 14.11 4.15
N ARG A 51 -9.54 14.69 3.85
CA ARG A 51 -10.59 14.06 3.02
C ARG A 51 -10.98 12.66 3.48
N ALA A 52 -10.92 12.42 4.78
CA ALA A 52 -11.14 11.10 5.40
C ALA A 52 -12.61 10.82 5.78
N ARG A 53 -13.55 11.57 5.18
CA ARG A 53 -14.99 11.45 5.39
C ARG A 53 -15.65 11.22 4.05
N HIS A 54 -16.69 10.39 4.05
CA HIS A 54 -17.41 10.01 2.84
C HIS A 54 -18.90 10.24 3.05
N LEU A 55 -19.60 10.72 2.04
CA LEU A 55 -21.06 10.75 2.00
C LEU A 55 -21.49 9.62 1.07
N VAL A 56 -22.39 8.76 1.54
CA VAL A 56 -22.97 7.68 0.73
C VAL A 56 -24.40 8.10 0.38
N PRO A 57 -24.63 8.84 -0.72
CA PRO A 57 -25.95 9.42 -0.99
C PRO A 57 -26.97 8.37 -1.43
N THR A 58 -26.51 7.29 -2.05
CA THR A 58 -27.34 6.21 -2.56
C THR A 58 -26.62 4.89 -2.38
N GLU A 59 -27.38 3.80 -2.34
CA GLU A 59 -26.86 2.45 -2.49
C GLU A 59 -26.13 2.31 -3.83
N ARG A 60 -24.90 1.81 -3.78
CA ARG A 60 -24.13 1.47 -4.98
C ARG A 60 -23.20 0.29 -4.70
N TYR A 61 -23.38 -0.78 -5.46
CA TYR A 61 -22.51 -1.94 -5.42
C TYR A 61 -21.42 -1.86 -6.50
N TYR A 62 -20.27 -2.47 -6.22
CA TYR A 62 -19.14 -2.46 -7.16
C TYR A 62 -19.48 -3.18 -8.47
N PHE A 63 -20.19 -4.31 -8.38
CA PHE A 63 -20.58 -5.13 -9.54
C PHE A 63 -21.97 -4.78 -10.10
N GLY A 64 -22.59 -3.70 -9.62
CA GLY A 64 -23.97 -3.33 -9.97
C GLY A 64 -25.05 -4.13 -9.24
N GLU A 65 -24.69 -5.24 -8.61
CA GLU A 65 -25.53 -6.05 -7.73
C GLU A 65 -24.79 -6.38 -6.43
N ALA A 66 -25.55 -6.64 -5.37
CA ALA A 66 -25.00 -6.96 -4.06
C ALA A 66 -24.41 -8.37 -4.05
N THR A 67 -23.14 -8.49 -3.74
CA THR A 67 -22.49 -9.79 -3.47
C THR A 67 -22.95 -10.38 -2.14
N ALA A 68 -22.78 -11.69 -1.94
CA ALA A 68 -23.19 -12.34 -0.69
C ALA A 68 -22.58 -11.69 0.58
N PRO A 69 -21.29 -11.28 0.63
CA PRO A 69 -20.73 -10.56 1.77
C PRO A 69 -21.34 -9.16 1.96
N GLU A 70 -21.59 -8.43 0.87
CA GLU A 70 -22.21 -7.10 0.93
C GLU A 70 -23.64 -7.21 1.49
N GLN A 71 -24.42 -8.20 1.06
CA GLN A 71 -25.77 -8.45 1.61
C GLN A 71 -25.73 -8.82 3.09
N ALA A 72 -24.74 -9.61 3.52
CA ALA A 72 -24.61 -10.05 4.91
C ALA A 72 -24.20 -8.92 5.87
N THR A 73 -23.59 -7.85 5.36
CA THR A 73 -23.06 -6.73 6.16
C THR A 73 -23.73 -5.41 5.82
N TYR A 74 -24.84 -5.46 5.08
CA TYR A 74 -25.49 -4.27 4.56
C TYR A 74 -26.20 -3.48 5.66
N ASP A 75 -25.90 -2.19 5.75
CA ASP A 75 -26.46 -1.25 6.71
C ASP A 75 -27.16 -0.11 5.96
N LEU A 76 -28.49 -0.26 5.81
CA LEU A 76 -29.33 0.73 5.13
C LEU A 76 -29.41 2.07 5.87
N GLU A 77 -29.21 2.07 7.18
CA GLU A 77 -29.28 3.28 8.01
C GLU A 77 -28.10 4.21 7.73
N ARG A 78 -27.02 3.66 7.16
CA ARG A 78 -25.85 4.42 6.72
C ARG A 78 -25.99 5.08 5.35
N VAL A 79 -27.08 4.85 4.62
CA VAL A 79 -27.34 5.53 3.34
C VAL A 79 -27.93 6.91 3.61
N GLY A 80 -27.36 7.93 2.97
CA GLY A 80 -27.77 9.32 3.12
C GLY A 80 -27.07 10.05 4.26
N ILE A 81 -26.17 9.40 5.00
CA ILE A 81 -25.38 10.02 6.08
C ILE A 81 -23.88 10.00 5.77
N CYS A 82 -23.12 10.79 6.54
CA CYS A 82 -21.66 10.83 6.41
C CYS A 82 -21.02 9.69 7.22
N THR A 83 -20.03 9.02 6.64
CA THR A 83 -19.26 7.94 7.25
C THR A 83 -17.77 8.27 7.30
N LYS A 84 -17.04 7.63 8.21
CA LYS A 84 -15.58 7.74 8.35
C LYS A 84 -15.02 6.59 9.18
N CYS A 85 -13.69 6.47 9.24
CA CYS A 85 -13.04 5.64 10.25
C CYS A 85 -13.33 6.18 11.65
N HIS A 86 -13.76 5.30 12.57
CA HIS A 86 -14.02 5.56 13.99
C HIS A 86 -13.13 4.70 14.91
N PHE A 87 -11.94 4.34 14.43
CA PHE A 87 -11.04 3.35 15.04
C PHE A 87 -11.71 2.04 15.44
N CYS A 88 -12.80 1.66 14.78
CA CYS A 88 -13.57 0.48 15.15
C CYS A 88 -13.92 0.47 16.65
N PHE A 89 -14.31 1.61 17.26
CA PHE A 89 -14.59 1.67 18.70
C PHE A 89 -15.55 0.58 19.17
N HIS A 90 -16.53 0.19 18.34
CA HIS A 90 -17.45 -0.91 18.61
C HIS A 90 -16.74 -2.23 18.96
N LYS A 91 -15.54 -2.49 18.43
CA LYS A 91 -14.77 -3.68 18.76
C LYS A 91 -14.20 -3.61 20.17
N PHE A 92 -13.66 -2.46 20.61
CA PHE A 92 -12.98 -2.40 21.90
C PHE A 92 -13.85 -1.88 23.04
N ASP A 93 -14.95 -1.18 22.76
CA ASP A 93 -15.97 -0.88 23.77
C ASP A 93 -16.63 -2.19 24.27
N ASP A 94 -16.68 -3.22 23.42
CA ASP A 94 -17.15 -4.57 23.76
C ASP A 94 -16.08 -5.45 24.44
N ALA A 95 -14.89 -4.90 24.74
CA ALA A 95 -13.78 -5.68 25.31
C ALA A 95 -14.06 -6.13 26.76
N PRO A 96 -13.82 -7.41 27.10
CA PRO A 96 -13.84 -7.87 28.48
C PRO A 96 -12.85 -7.11 29.36
N ALA A 97 -13.16 -6.98 30.64
CA ALA A 97 -12.28 -6.32 31.60
C ALA A 97 -10.87 -6.97 31.61
N GLY A 98 -9.85 -6.13 31.49
CA GLY A 98 -8.44 -6.56 31.44
C GLY A 98 -7.89 -6.82 30.03
N VAL A 99 -8.72 -6.72 28.99
CA VAL A 99 -8.24 -6.73 27.60
C VAL A 99 -7.80 -5.32 27.21
N VAL A 100 -6.59 -5.20 26.69
CA VAL A 100 -6.04 -3.92 26.20
C VAL A 100 -6.29 -3.81 24.69
N PRO A 101 -6.99 -2.76 24.21
CA PRO A 101 -7.15 -2.50 22.79
C PRO A 101 -5.79 -2.25 22.12
N GLY A 102 -5.53 -2.91 20.99
CA GLY A 102 -4.22 -2.89 20.34
C GLY A 102 -3.37 -4.15 20.59
N GLU A 103 -3.69 -4.95 21.63
CA GLU A 103 -2.96 -6.19 21.94
C GLU A 103 -3.75 -7.44 21.55
N HIS A 104 -5.07 -7.45 21.76
CA HIS A 104 -5.92 -8.59 21.41
C HIS A 104 -6.57 -8.40 20.02
N PRO A 105 -6.39 -9.33 19.06
CA PRO A 105 -6.87 -9.15 17.68
C PRO A 105 -8.39 -8.90 17.54
N GLU A 106 -9.18 -9.51 18.42
CA GLU A 106 -10.65 -9.36 18.42
C GLU A 106 -11.10 -7.97 18.87
N TYR A 107 -10.37 -7.34 19.79
CA TYR A 107 -10.70 -6.05 20.40
C TYR A 107 -9.74 -4.94 19.92
N THR A 108 -9.15 -5.14 18.74
CA THR A 108 -8.23 -4.20 18.08
C THR A 108 -8.86 -3.74 16.77
N PRO A 109 -8.64 -2.51 16.29
CA PRO A 109 -9.21 -2.06 15.03
C PRO A 109 -8.85 -3.00 13.88
N SER A 110 -9.83 -3.29 13.01
CA SER A 110 -9.68 -4.32 11.97
C SER A 110 -8.50 -4.05 11.03
N CYS A 111 -8.20 -2.78 10.75
CA CYS A 111 -7.04 -2.40 9.94
C CYS A 111 -5.70 -2.77 10.60
N ALA A 112 -5.60 -2.69 11.92
CA ALA A 112 -4.40 -3.09 12.66
C ALA A 112 -4.33 -4.62 12.78
N SER A 113 -5.43 -5.28 13.16
CA SER A 113 -5.44 -6.74 13.34
C SER A 113 -5.25 -7.54 12.05
N SER A 114 -5.69 -7.00 10.91
CA SER A 114 -5.58 -7.66 9.60
C SER A 114 -4.31 -7.31 8.83
N CYS A 115 -3.46 -6.43 9.36
CA CYS A 115 -2.27 -5.98 8.66
C CYS A 115 -1.19 -7.07 8.64
N ILE A 116 -1.04 -7.78 7.52
CA ILE A 116 -0.01 -8.82 7.35
C ILE A 116 1.42 -8.28 7.46
N ALA A 117 1.62 -6.99 7.15
CA ALA A 117 2.92 -6.33 7.21
C ALA A 117 3.19 -5.68 8.58
N ASP A 118 2.20 -5.70 9.47
CA ASP A 118 2.32 -5.20 10.84
C ASP A 118 2.71 -3.71 10.95
N VAL A 119 2.31 -2.92 9.94
CA VAL A 119 2.64 -1.49 9.80
C VAL A 119 1.59 -0.55 10.40
N ILE A 120 0.41 -1.06 10.74
CA ILE A 120 -0.65 -0.30 11.42
C ILE A 120 -0.71 -0.82 12.85
N ARG A 121 -0.31 0.03 13.81
CA ARG A 121 -0.39 -0.26 15.24
C ARG A 121 -1.41 0.67 15.88
N PHE A 122 -2.15 0.14 16.83
CA PHE A 122 -3.15 0.86 17.61
C PHE A 122 -2.85 0.66 19.10
N GLY A 123 -3.17 1.66 19.92
CA GLY A 123 -2.92 1.66 21.35
C GLY A 123 -3.07 3.07 21.92
N ASP A 124 -2.97 3.17 23.24
CA ASP A 124 -3.08 4.42 23.97
C ASP A 124 -1.80 5.26 23.85
N LEU A 125 -1.91 6.52 23.43
CA LEU A 125 -0.76 7.43 23.30
C LEU A 125 -0.34 8.04 24.65
N ASP A 126 -1.25 8.12 25.61
CA ASP A 126 -1.01 8.72 26.92
C ASP A 126 -0.37 7.72 27.90
N ASP A 127 -0.52 6.41 27.64
CA ASP A 127 0.19 5.36 28.38
C ASP A 127 1.61 5.16 27.81
N PRO A 128 2.68 5.56 28.53
CA PRO A 128 4.07 5.38 28.07
C PRO A 128 4.50 3.91 27.96
N THR A 129 3.74 2.99 28.55
CA THR A 129 3.97 1.55 28.46
C THR A 129 3.24 0.90 27.28
N SER A 130 2.43 1.64 26.52
CA SER A 130 1.79 1.12 25.33
C SER A 130 2.79 0.92 24.19
N THR A 131 2.47 0.01 23.27
CA THR A 131 3.29 -0.23 22.07
C THR A 131 3.41 1.04 21.21
N VAL A 132 2.31 1.77 21.01
CA VAL A 132 2.29 2.96 20.15
C VAL A 132 3.08 4.11 20.77
N ALA A 133 2.92 4.38 22.07
CA ALA A 133 3.65 5.44 22.75
C ALA A 133 5.17 5.20 22.70
N ARG A 134 5.62 3.95 22.94
CA ARG A 134 7.03 3.57 22.77
C ARG A 134 7.52 3.73 21.34
N MET A 135 6.71 3.37 20.35
CA MET A 135 7.07 3.53 18.94
C MET A 135 7.24 5.01 18.58
N VAL A 136 6.34 5.88 19.01
CA VAL A 136 6.48 7.32 18.76
C VAL A 136 7.68 7.90 19.50
N ALA A 137 7.84 7.61 20.79
CA ALA A 137 8.97 8.10 21.59
C ALA A 137 10.34 7.60 21.09
N GLY A 138 10.39 6.38 20.55
CA GLY A 138 11.60 5.78 19.99
C GLY A 138 11.99 6.29 18.61
N ASN A 139 11.11 7.02 17.92
CA ASN A 139 11.32 7.50 16.55
C ASN A 139 11.24 9.03 16.53
N PRO A 140 12.38 9.73 16.68
CA PRO A 140 12.40 11.19 16.70
C PRO A 140 11.98 11.83 15.37
N ASP A 141 11.88 11.04 14.30
CA ASP A 141 11.37 11.41 12.99
C ASP A 141 9.92 10.96 12.75
N ALA A 142 9.20 10.55 13.81
CA ALA A 142 7.75 10.39 13.77
C ALA A 142 7.12 11.72 13.39
N THR A 143 6.27 11.69 12.36
CA THR A 143 5.61 12.88 11.83
C THR A 143 4.11 12.73 11.90
N ARG A 144 3.42 13.85 12.09
CA ARG A 144 1.99 13.92 11.92
C ARG A 144 1.65 14.56 10.60
N MET A 145 0.50 14.16 10.05
CA MET A 145 0.09 14.63 8.75
C MET A 145 -0.47 16.05 8.84
N LEU A 146 0.03 16.95 7.98
CA LEU A 146 -0.40 18.36 7.89
C LEU A 146 -0.30 19.13 9.22
N GLU A 147 0.81 18.99 9.95
CA GLU A 147 1.02 19.67 11.25
C GLU A 147 0.82 21.18 11.21
N HIS A 148 1.13 21.83 10.09
CA HIS A 148 0.95 23.28 9.89
C HIS A 148 -0.51 23.77 9.96
N LEU A 149 -1.49 22.86 10.03
CA LEU A 149 -2.90 23.19 10.20
C LEU A 149 -3.34 23.17 11.66
N ASP A 150 -2.45 22.82 12.59
CA ASP A 150 -2.67 22.84 14.04
C ASP A 150 -3.89 22.02 14.52
N THR A 151 -4.36 21.04 13.73
CA THR A 151 -5.50 20.18 14.08
C THR A 151 -5.15 19.06 15.08
N ASP A 152 -3.90 19.01 15.55
CA ASP A 152 -3.38 18.06 16.56
C ASP A 152 -3.86 16.60 16.34
N PRO A 153 -3.46 15.94 15.24
CA PRO A 153 -3.92 14.59 14.91
C PRO A 153 -3.28 13.51 15.80
N SER A 154 -4.05 12.45 16.08
CA SER A 154 -3.62 11.31 16.91
C SER A 154 -2.91 10.20 16.13
N VAL A 155 -2.81 10.31 14.81
CA VAL A 155 -2.11 9.33 13.98
C VAL A 155 -0.70 9.82 13.67
N TYR A 156 0.28 9.03 14.07
CA TYR A 156 1.70 9.25 13.80
C TYR A 156 2.17 8.34 12.68
N HIS A 157 2.99 8.90 11.79
CA HIS A 157 3.65 8.19 10.72
C HIS A 157 5.13 8.09 11.03
N LEU A 158 5.60 6.85 11.16
CA LEU A 158 7.01 6.56 11.37
C LEU A 158 7.68 6.46 9.99
N ASN A 159 8.77 7.21 9.80
CA ASN A 159 9.57 7.05 8.60
C ASN A 159 10.18 5.65 8.57
N ALA A 160 10.24 5.05 7.37
CA ALA A 160 10.61 3.66 7.13
C ALA A 160 12.10 3.35 7.38
N ARG A 161 12.64 3.71 8.54
CA ARG A 161 13.73 2.91 9.11
C ARG A 161 13.07 1.76 9.87
N PRO A 162 13.35 0.50 9.52
CA PRO A 162 12.80 -0.62 10.27
C PRO A 162 13.20 -0.47 11.75
N ILE A 163 12.22 -0.35 12.64
CA ILE A 163 12.41 -0.73 14.04
C ILE A 163 12.41 -2.25 14.01
N ASP A 164 13.59 -2.85 13.88
CA ASP A 164 13.76 -4.28 14.09
C ASP A 164 13.93 -4.50 15.59
N ASP A 165 12.85 -4.91 16.26
CA ASP A 165 12.85 -5.36 17.65
C ASP A 165 13.13 -6.86 17.77
N ARG A 166 13.36 -7.57 16.65
CA ARG A 166 13.82 -8.96 16.67
C ARG A 166 15.32 -8.97 16.98
N PRO A 167 15.82 -9.91 17.79
CA PRO A 167 17.26 -10.14 17.86
C PRO A 167 17.76 -10.41 16.45
N PRO A 168 18.94 -9.91 16.04
CA PRO A 168 19.43 -10.10 14.69
C PRO A 168 19.58 -11.58 14.39
N GLU A 169 18.53 -12.19 13.81
CA GLU A 169 18.68 -13.43 13.08
C GLU A 169 19.72 -13.11 12.02
N ARG A 170 20.78 -13.93 11.97
CA ARG A 170 21.84 -13.82 10.98
C ARG A 170 21.17 -13.50 9.66
N GLN A 171 21.27 -12.25 9.23
CA GLN A 171 20.88 -11.88 7.90
C GLN A 171 21.80 -12.73 7.04
N HIS A 172 21.26 -13.81 6.49
CA HIS A 172 21.83 -14.45 5.33
C HIS A 172 21.74 -13.38 4.27
N THR A 173 22.72 -12.46 4.28
CA THR A 173 22.79 -11.41 3.30
C THR A 173 22.96 -12.16 1.99
N TRP A 174 21.93 -12.13 1.15
CA TRP A 174 21.95 -12.73 -0.16
C TRP A 174 22.87 -11.94 -1.13
N HIS A 175 24.08 -11.57 -0.68
CA HIS A 175 25.15 -10.99 -1.52
C HIS A 175 25.72 -12.01 -2.52
N GLY A 176 25.04 -13.15 -2.73
CA GLY A 176 25.48 -14.21 -3.63
C GLY A 176 24.35 -15.04 -4.24
N LEU A 177 23.09 -14.60 -4.18
CA LEU A 177 22.05 -15.28 -4.95
C LEU A 177 22.00 -14.70 -6.37
N ALA A 178 22.81 -15.27 -7.25
CA ALA A 178 22.55 -15.19 -8.68
C ALA A 178 21.14 -15.74 -8.91
N VAL A 179 20.21 -14.88 -9.30
CA VAL A 179 18.90 -15.30 -9.81
C VAL A 179 19.17 -16.01 -11.13
N ALA A 180 19.46 -17.30 -11.07
CA ALA A 180 19.39 -18.16 -12.23
C ALA A 180 17.91 -18.28 -12.57
N ASN A 181 17.44 -17.46 -13.51
CA ASN A 181 16.15 -17.67 -14.14
C ASN A 181 16.18 -19.02 -14.86
N PHE A 182 15.79 -20.09 -14.16
CA PHE A 182 15.42 -21.35 -14.77
C PHE A 182 14.08 -21.16 -15.46
N PHE A 183 14.11 -20.70 -16.71
CA PHE A 183 12.98 -20.85 -17.61
C PHE A 183 12.84 -22.36 -17.91
N CYS A 184 11.92 -23.01 -17.21
CA CYS A 184 11.43 -24.32 -17.60
C CYS A 184 10.57 -24.14 -18.86
N GLY A 185 11.21 -24.26 -20.04
CA GLY A 185 10.52 -24.39 -21.32
C GLY A 185 10.06 -25.85 -21.53
N PRO A 186 8.98 -26.11 -22.29
CA PRO A 186 8.33 -27.44 -22.36
C PRO A 186 9.09 -28.52 -23.13
N THR A 187 10.33 -28.29 -23.54
CA THR A 187 11.13 -29.24 -24.31
C THR A 187 12.51 -29.32 -23.69
N GLY A 188 12.71 -30.31 -22.83
CA GLY A 188 13.99 -30.53 -22.16
C GLY A 188 15.12 -30.79 -23.17
N ALA A 189 16.08 -29.86 -23.22
CA ALA A 189 17.50 -30.08 -23.53
C ALA A 189 18.26 -28.74 -23.51
N GLY A 190 19.31 -28.64 -22.71
CA GLY A 190 20.39 -27.64 -22.91
C GLY A 190 20.54 -26.60 -21.81
N LEU A 191 21.48 -26.86 -20.89
CA LEU A 191 21.99 -25.92 -19.90
C LEU A 191 22.99 -24.96 -20.59
N TYR A 192 22.64 -23.69 -20.78
CA TYR A 192 23.62 -22.64 -21.10
C TYR A 192 23.44 -21.47 -20.13
N ALA A 193 24.26 -21.46 -19.08
CA ALA A 193 24.35 -20.35 -18.15
C ALA A 193 25.22 -19.24 -18.77
N LEU A 194 24.62 -18.19 -19.31
CA LEU A 194 25.33 -16.94 -19.59
C LEU A 194 25.24 -16.05 -18.35
N ALA A 195 26.19 -16.20 -17.44
CA ALA A 195 26.33 -15.29 -16.30
C ALA A 195 26.96 -13.97 -16.78
N THR A 196 26.13 -13.02 -17.20
CA THR A 196 26.59 -11.65 -17.47
C THR A 196 26.76 -10.93 -16.12
N VAL A 197 27.95 -11.02 -15.52
CA VAL A 197 28.35 -10.18 -14.39
C VAL A 197 28.72 -8.80 -14.95
N LEU A 198 27.81 -7.83 -14.89
CA LEU A 198 28.13 -6.42 -15.08
C LEU A 198 28.38 -5.77 -13.72
N GLY A 199 29.65 -5.65 -13.35
CA GLY A 199 30.10 -4.87 -12.20
C GLY A 199 31.59 -4.56 -12.36
N TRP A 200 31.89 -3.46 -13.06
CA TRP A 200 33.25 -2.96 -13.25
C TRP A 200 33.64 -2.11 -12.02
N GLY A 201 34.50 -2.65 -11.16
CA GLY A 201 35.25 -1.88 -10.17
C GLY A 201 36.62 -1.49 -10.75
N GLU A 202 37.01 -0.24 -10.57
CA GLU A 202 38.28 0.31 -11.04
C GLU A 202 39.48 -0.51 -10.52
N GLY A 203 40.39 -0.91 -11.42
CA GLY A 203 41.77 -1.25 -11.04
C GLY A 203 42.26 -2.70 -11.10
N THR A 204 41.72 -3.59 -11.93
CA THR A 204 42.37 -4.90 -12.20
C THR A 204 42.53 -5.20 -13.70
N PRO A 205 43.69 -5.75 -14.14
CA PRO A 205 44.01 -5.91 -15.56
C PRO A 205 43.22 -7.05 -16.22
N ALA A 206 42.76 -6.80 -17.46
CA ALA A 206 42.03 -7.76 -18.27
C ALA A 206 42.84 -9.03 -18.58
N PRO A 207 42.25 -10.24 -18.48
CA PRO A 207 42.86 -11.42 -19.08
C PRO A 207 42.55 -11.46 -20.58
N LEU A 208 43.62 -11.50 -21.38
CA LEU A 208 43.64 -11.83 -22.79
C LEU A 208 42.90 -13.16 -23.04
N LEU A 209 41.75 -13.10 -23.72
CA LEU A 209 41.10 -14.28 -24.28
C LEU A 209 41.64 -14.52 -25.70
N SER A 210 42.35 -15.63 -25.81
CA SER A 210 42.89 -16.25 -27.01
C SER A 210 41.85 -16.38 -28.12
N LEU A 211 42.24 -15.98 -29.33
CA LEU A 211 41.56 -16.28 -30.57
C LEU A 211 41.55 -17.80 -30.80
N ALA A 212 40.36 -18.39 -30.95
CA ALA A 212 40.18 -19.68 -31.61
C ALA A 212 38.81 -19.74 -32.31
N ASP A 213 38.91 -19.87 -33.63
CA ASP A 213 37.99 -20.45 -34.62
C ASP A 213 36.74 -19.69 -35.14
N PRO A 214 36.71 -19.28 -36.43
CA PRO A 214 35.59 -18.56 -37.06
C PRO A 214 34.56 -19.46 -37.80
N LEU A 215 34.24 -20.66 -37.30
CA LEU A 215 33.37 -21.62 -38.01
C LEU A 215 32.09 -22.07 -37.27
N ALA A 216 31.58 -21.29 -36.31
CA ALA A 216 30.28 -21.57 -35.69
C ALA A 216 29.29 -20.42 -35.92
N ILE A 217 29.00 -20.12 -37.18
CA ILE A 217 27.81 -19.37 -37.61
C ILE A 217 27.11 -20.26 -38.62
N LEU A 218 25.78 -20.39 -38.46
CA LEU A 218 24.79 -21.14 -39.26
C LEU A 218 24.33 -22.46 -38.63
N ASP A 219 23.28 -22.37 -37.80
CA ASP A 219 22.03 -23.10 -38.03
C ASP A 219 21.01 -22.79 -36.93
N GLY A 220 19.77 -22.45 -37.31
CA GLY A 220 18.63 -22.53 -36.39
C GLY A 220 17.72 -21.30 -36.23
N PHE A 221 17.47 -20.49 -37.26
CA PHE A 221 16.26 -19.67 -37.27
C PHE A 221 15.11 -20.47 -37.88
N SER A 222 14.36 -21.22 -37.05
CA SER A 222 13.03 -21.70 -37.45
C SER A 222 12.00 -20.62 -37.20
N LEU A 223 11.44 -20.13 -38.30
CA LEU A 223 10.28 -19.25 -38.41
C LEU A 223 9.04 -19.94 -37.85
N GLY A 224 8.48 -19.44 -36.75
CA GLY A 224 7.21 -19.99 -36.27
C GLY A 224 6.68 -19.42 -34.96
N ALA A 225 6.59 -18.10 -34.79
CA ALA A 225 5.82 -17.52 -33.69
C ALA A 225 5.55 -16.01 -33.83
N PHE A 226 4.98 -15.52 -34.95
CA PHE A 226 4.42 -14.16 -34.95
C PHE A 226 3.10 -14.06 -35.71
N HIS A 227 2.13 -13.44 -35.04
CA HIS A 227 0.79 -13.18 -35.53
C HIS A 227 0.81 -12.17 -36.70
N PRO A 228 0.04 -12.35 -37.79
CA PRO A 228 0.16 -11.60 -39.04
C PRO A 228 -0.09 -10.08 -38.94
N ARG A 229 -0.65 -9.58 -37.83
CA ARG A 229 -0.79 -8.13 -37.58
C ARG A 229 0.44 -7.47 -36.93
N GLN A 230 1.41 -8.24 -36.42
CA GLN A 230 2.63 -7.71 -35.80
C GLN A 230 3.78 -7.54 -36.80
N LEU A 231 3.70 -8.16 -37.99
CA LEU A 231 4.70 -8.05 -39.06
C LEU A 231 4.59 -6.74 -39.88
N ALA A 232 3.45 -6.06 -39.87
CA ALA A 232 3.26 -4.80 -40.58
C ALA A 232 3.92 -3.59 -39.88
N GLY A 233 4.12 -3.65 -38.55
CA GLY A 233 4.72 -2.55 -37.79
C GLY A 233 6.25 -2.53 -37.80
N LEU A 234 6.90 -3.66 -38.06
CA LEU A 234 8.36 -3.82 -37.94
C LEU A 234 9.12 -3.61 -39.26
N LEU A 235 8.46 -3.69 -40.43
CA LEU A 235 9.12 -3.53 -41.73
C LEU A 235 8.98 -2.13 -42.35
N GLY A 236 8.06 -1.31 -41.86
CA GLY A 236 7.88 0.07 -42.33
C GLY A 236 9.13 0.95 -42.16
N PRO A 237 9.77 0.98 -40.98
CA PRO A 237 10.94 1.83 -40.75
C PRO A 237 12.19 1.33 -41.49
N LEU A 238 12.31 0.01 -41.69
CA LEU A 238 13.48 -0.61 -42.34
C LEU A 238 13.49 -0.37 -43.85
N LEU A 239 12.32 -0.39 -44.51
CA LEU A 239 12.23 -0.17 -45.97
C LEU A 239 12.42 1.31 -46.37
N VAL A 240 12.09 2.25 -45.48
CA VAL A 240 12.41 3.68 -45.66
C VAL A 240 13.91 3.93 -45.48
N ALA A 241 14.54 3.27 -44.50
CA ALA A 241 15.97 3.43 -44.23
C ALA A 241 16.89 2.91 -45.36
N ILE A 242 16.42 1.95 -46.17
CA ILE A 242 17.19 1.37 -47.30
C ILE A 242 16.75 1.98 -48.65
N GLY A 243 15.90 3.00 -48.65
CA GLY A 243 15.57 3.80 -49.84
C GLY A 243 14.65 3.13 -50.86
N LEU A 244 13.90 2.08 -50.48
CA LEU A 244 13.00 1.35 -51.37
C LEU A 244 11.54 1.86 -51.34
N LEU A 245 11.22 2.85 -50.50
CA LEU A 245 9.93 3.53 -50.45
C LEU A 245 10.13 5.05 -50.34
N SER A 246 9.58 5.79 -51.31
CA SER A 246 9.49 7.25 -51.28
C SER A 246 8.31 7.66 -50.40
N VAL A 247 8.56 8.49 -49.38
CA VAL A 247 7.49 9.18 -48.65
C VAL A 247 6.98 10.31 -49.55
N GLY A 248 5.81 10.10 -50.15
CA GLY A 248 5.02 11.15 -50.81
C GLY A 248 3.98 11.71 -49.85
#